data_AF-C3RVR5-F1
#
_entry.id   AF-C3RVR5-F1
#
_cell.length_a   1.000
_cell.length_b   1.000
_cell.length_c   1.000
_cell.angle_alpha   90.00
_cell.angle_beta   90.00
_cell.angle_gamma   90.00
#
_symmetry.space_group_name_H-M   'P 1'
#
loop_
_entity.id
_entity.type
_entity.pdbx_description
1 polymer ?
#
loop_
_entity_poly.entity_id
_entity_poly.type
_entity_poly.pdbx_seq_one_letter_code
_entity_poly.pdbx_strand_id
1 'polypeptide(L)'
;MAAGKLSFTQTEFRIREDGTYIGAKVSVERTVGTTGLVSVKVTNSSASSLGRGTRKLDFFPINPITTTGSAQLLTWADGESGIKTLEFTIIQENLVEGDEFVPLSLGSFKGGAVAGEIPKCNLIIVDDDGLKGDKGDIGIQGEKGDKGEAGTGLKWKGEWVYGNYEVGDLVRYFDAVDWAVYICISPPVINYPIGLSDYYGYEDSSIFPNVSPNWELFCKGTNGRDGRDYNITYKGEWSSTNLYFQREAVIFQGSSYLCIKENGMARNPISEPTFWTLIAKGFPG
;
A
#
# COMPACT_ATOMS: atom_id res chain seq x y z
N MET A 1 -24.87 2.04 -39.84
CA MET A 1 -23.85 1.14 -39.27
C MET A 1 -23.43 1.67 -37.91
N ALA A 2 -23.07 0.81 -36.96
CA ALA A 2 -22.74 1.20 -35.59
C ALA A 2 -21.25 1.59 -35.46
N ALA A 3 -20.96 2.51 -34.53
CA ALA A 3 -19.58 2.92 -34.23
C ALA A 3 -18.76 1.84 -33.50
N GLY A 4 -19.43 0.87 -32.88
CA GLY A 4 -18.82 -0.29 -32.23
C GLY A 4 -18.81 -0.20 -30.70
N LYS A 5 -18.51 -1.34 -30.08
CA LYS A 5 -18.30 -1.53 -28.65
C LYS A 5 -16.81 -1.65 -28.37
N LEU A 6 -16.32 -1.04 -27.30
CA LEU A 6 -14.93 -1.16 -26.86
C LEU A 6 -14.86 -1.89 -25.51
N SER A 7 -14.07 -2.96 -25.46
CA SER A 7 -13.96 -3.87 -24.30
C SER A 7 -12.51 -4.22 -24.05
N PHE A 8 -12.09 -4.41 -22.80
CA PHE A 8 -10.87 -5.17 -22.54
C PHE A 8 -11.02 -6.59 -23.10
N THR A 9 -9.90 -7.21 -23.47
CA THR A 9 -9.87 -8.59 -23.98
C THR A 9 -9.92 -9.63 -22.86
N GLN A 10 -9.53 -9.25 -21.64
CA GLN A 10 -9.51 -10.10 -20.45
C GLN A 10 -9.91 -9.30 -19.21
N THR A 11 -10.38 -10.00 -18.17
CA THR A 11 -10.68 -9.40 -16.85
C THR A 11 -9.42 -9.24 -15.99
N GLU A 12 -8.36 -9.96 -16.30
CA GLU A 12 -7.07 -9.94 -15.60
C GLU A 12 -5.91 -10.01 -16.62
N PHE A 13 -4.87 -9.22 -16.39
CA PHE A 13 -3.58 -9.30 -17.07
C PHE A 13 -2.49 -9.41 -16.02
N ARG A 14 -1.33 -9.97 -16.38
CA ARG A 14 -0.21 -10.17 -15.45
C ARG A 14 1.11 -9.71 -16.05
N ILE A 15 1.95 -9.07 -15.26
CA ILE A 15 3.30 -8.63 -15.61
C ILE A 15 4.20 -8.84 -14.40
N ARG A 16 5.44 -9.29 -14.59
CA ARG A 16 6.44 -9.37 -13.52
C ARG A 16 7.06 -8.00 -13.24
N GLU A 17 7.65 -7.82 -12.06
CA GLU A 17 8.41 -6.62 -11.71
C GLU A 17 9.56 -6.33 -12.69
N ASP A 18 10.17 -7.37 -13.24
CA ASP A 18 11.16 -7.25 -14.33
C ASP A 18 10.61 -6.69 -15.66
N GLY A 19 9.29 -6.44 -15.74
CA GLY A 19 8.58 -5.92 -16.90
C GLY A 19 8.10 -6.99 -17.89
N THR A 20 8.29 -8.27 -17.58
CA THR A 20 7.90 -9.37 -18.45
C THR A 20 6.41 -9.70 -18.29
N TYR A 21 5.63 -9.57 -19.37
CA TYR A 21 4.23 -9.96 -19.38
C TYR A 21 4.07 -11.49 -19.24
N ILE A 22 3.18 -11.91 -18.33
CA ILE A 22 2.75 -13.30 -18.21
C ILE A 22 1.47 -13.44 -19.03
N GLY A 23 1.62 -13.86 -20.30
CA GLY A 23 0.53 -13.97 -21.25
C GLY A 23 0.36 -12.73 -22.12
N ALA A 24 -0.87 -12.23 -22.27
CA ALA A 24 -1.15 -11.10 -23.16
C ALA A 24 -0.85 -9.76 -22.48
N LYS A 25 -0.44 -8.77 -23.29
CA LYS A 25 -0.43 -7.37 -22.86
C LYS A 25 -1.86 -6.89 -22.61
N VAL A 26 -1.99 -5.93 -21.70
CA VAL A 26 -3.26 -5.21 -21.48
C VAL A 26 -3.77 -4.72 -22.82
N SER A 27 -4.99 -5.09 -23.19
CA SER A 27 -5.49 -4.84 -24.52
C SER A 27 -6.99 -4.57 -24.56
N VAL A 28 -7.40 -3.74 -25.52
CA VAL A 28 -8.78 -3.34 -25.76
C VAL A 28 -9.13 -3.68 -27.20
N GLU A 29 -10.32 -4.22 -27.42
CA GLU A 29 -10.84 -4.61 -28.72
C GLU A 29 -12.04 -3.75 -29.12
N ARG A 30 -12.10 -3.39 -30.40
CA ARG A 30 -13.30 -2.82 -31.03
C ARG A 30 -14.10 -3.90 -31.75
N THR A 31 -15.35 -4.09 -31.31
CA THR A 31 -16.28 -5.11 -31.83
C THR A 31 -17.62 -4.51 -32.25
N VAL A 32 -18.46 -5.29 -32.93
CA VAL A 32 -19.87 -4.96 -33.27
C VAL A 32 -20.05 -3.68 -34.14
N GLY A 33 -18.96 -3.14 -34.70
CA GLY A 33 -19.01 -2.00 -35.61
C GLY A 33 -17.64 -1.34 -35.82
N THR A 34 -17.44 -0.79 -37.00
CA THR A 34 -16.19 -0.12 -37.42
C THR A 34 -16.42 1.29 -37.96
N THR A 35 -17.66 1.80 -37.91
CA THR A 35 -18.01 3.09 -38.51
C THR A 35 -17.50 4.26 -37.68
N GLY A 36 -16.87 5.22 -38.33
CA GLY A 36 -16.32 6.42 -37.74
C GLY A 36 -15.03 6.19 -36.95
N LEU A 37 -14.30 7.29 -36.75
CA LEU A 37 -13.19 7.33 -35.80
C LEU A 37 -13.74 7.28 -34.38
N VAL A 38 -13.21 6.38 -33.54
CA VAL A 38 -13.61 6.24 -32.14
C VAL A 38 -12.40 6.25 -31.21
N SER A 39 -12.60 6.67 -29.97
CA SER A 39 -11.56 6.59 -28.95
C SER A 39 -12.10 6.33 -27.55
N VAL A 40 -11.25 5.84 -26.67
CA VAL A 40 -11.53 5.58 -25.26
C VAL A 40 -10.32 5.89 -24.40
N LYS A 41 -10.56 6.43 -23.20
CA LYS A 41 -9.53 6.57 -22.18
C LYS A 41 -9.51 5.32 -21.30
N VAL A 42 -8.33 4.74 -21.15
CA VAL A 42 -8.05 3.73 -20.14
C VAL A 42 -7.50 4.45 -18.91
N THR A 43 -8.25 4.46 -17.81
CA THR A 43 -7.81 5.05 -16.55
C THR A 43 -7.43 3.96 -15.59
N ASN A 44 -6.33 4.16 -14.87
CA ASN A 44 -5.97 3.33 -13.74
C ASN A 44 -6.34 4.07 -12.45
N SER A 45 -7.13 3.43 -11.60
CA SER A 45 -7.49 4.04 -10.32
C SER A 45 -6.27 4.06 -9.39
N SER A 46 -6.27 4.90 -8.36
CA SER A 46 -5.27 4.89 -7.28
C SER A 46 -5.95 4.94 -5.90
N ALA A 47 -7.22 4.54 -5.81
CA ALA A 47 -7.97 4.55 -4.55
C ALA A 47 -7.59 3.34 -3.69
N SER A 48 -7.33 3.58 -2.40
CA SER A 48 -6.75 2.66 -1.42
C SER A 48 -7.58 1.40 -1.15
N SER A 49 -6.98 0.26 -1.46
CA SER A 49 -7.22 -1.01 -0.76
C SER A 49 -5.87 -1.73 -0.64
N LEU A 50 -5.73 -2.60 0.36
CA LEU A 50 -4.54 -3.44 0.55
C LEU A 50 -4.21 -4.22 -0.74
N GLY A 51 -2.93 -4.40 -1.03
CA GLY A 51 -2.42 -5.12 -2.21
C GLY A 51 -2.54 -4.36 -3.56
N ARG A 52 -2.72 -3.03 -3.56
CA ARG A 52 -2.78 -2.25 -4.80
C ARG A 52 -1.45 -1.63 -5.18
N GLY A 53 -1.08 -1.79 -6.44
CA GLY A 53 0.03 -1.06 -7.03
C GLY A 53 -0.24 0.44 -7.08
N THR A 54 0.74 1.18 -6.62
CA THR A 54 0.89 2.61 -6.56
C THR A 54 1.68 3.14 -7.76
N ARG A 55 1.07 4.10 -8.45
CA ARG A 55 1.74 4.77 -9.57
C ARG A 55 2.99 5.50 -9.08
N LYS A 56 4.07 5.45 -9.87
CA LYS A 56 5.38 6.05 -9.60
C LYS A 56 6.20 5.35 -8.50
N LEU A 57 5.62 4.39 -7.79
CA LEU A 57 6.35 3.49 -6.90
C LEU A 57 6.55 2.15 -7.61
N ASP A 58 5.46 1.59 -8.16
CA ASP A 58 5.49 0.23 -8.73
C ASP A 58 5.34 0.27 -10.25
N PHE A 59 4.67 1.31 -10.79
CA PHE A 59 4.52 1.45 -12.25
C PHE A 59 4.29 2.87 -12.76
N PHE A 60 4.65 3.07 -14.03
CA PHE A 60 4.24 4.20 -14.86
C PHE A 60 3.48 3.68 -16.09
N PRO A 61 2.21 4.07 -16.30
CA PRO A 61 1.57 3.81 -17.59
C PRO A 61 2.22 4.69 -18.66
N ILE A 62 2.53 4.11 -19.81
CA ILE A 62 3.10 4.85 -20.92
C ILE A 62 1.97 5.55 -21.66
N ASN A 63 1.78 6.86 -21.44
CA ASN A 63 0.92 7.65 -22.31
C ASN A 63 1.78 8.46 -23.29
N PRO A 64 1.60 8.32 -24.62
CA PRO A 64 2.28 9.19 -25.57
C PRO A 64 1.84 10.66 -25.52
N ILE A 65 0.78 11.07 -24.79
CA ILE A 65 0.22 12.44 -24.91
C ILE A 65 -0.10 13.17 -23.58
N THR A 66 -0.29 12.52 -22.43
CA THR A 66 -0.59 13.24 -21.16
C THR A 66 0.54 13.18 -20.15
N THR A 67 0.93 14.34 -19.62
CA THR A 67 1.97 14.53 -18.61
C THR A 67 1.62 14.01 -17.21
N THR A 68 0.36 13.67 -16.93
CA THR A 68 -0.08 13.20 -15.59
C THR A 68 -0.02 11.68 -15.42
N GLY A 69 0.12 10.91 -16.51
CA GLY A 69 0.12 9.45 -16.49
C GLY A 69 -1.21 8.80 -16.06
N SER A 70 -2.23 9.55 -15.63
CA SER A 70 -3.45 8.99 -15.03
C SER A 70 -4.41 8.28 -15.99
N ALA A 71 -4.15 8.38 -17.29
CA ALA A 71 -4.91 7.70 -18.33
C ALA A 71 -4.05 7.47 -19.56
N GLN A 72 -4.42 6.50 -20.40
CA GLN A 72 -3.91 6.28 -21.76
C GLN A 72 -5.07 6.42 -22.76
N LEU A 73 -4.83 6.96 -23.96
CA LEU A 73 -5.85 7.12 -25.00
C LEU A 73 -5.65 6.09 -26.12
N LEU A 74 -6.67 5.30 -26.42
CA LEU A 74 -6.71 4.43 -27.58
C LEU A 74 -7.68 4.97 -28.62
N THR A 75 -7.26 4.98 -29.89
CA THR A 75 -8.05 5.48 -31.03
C THR A 75 -8.06 4.45 -32.15
N TRP A 76 -9.24 4.21 -32.71
CA TRP A 76 -9.43 3.46 -33.96
C TRP A 76 -9.90 4.43 -35.04
N ALA A 77 -9.28 4.36 -36.21
CA ALA A 77 -9.72 5.11 -37.39
C ALA A 77 -11.08 4.60 -37.90
N ASP A 78 -11.69 5.35 -38.82
CA ASP A 78 -12.87 4.88 -39.55
C ASP A 78 -12.54 3.60 -40.33
N GLY A 79 -13.38 2.58 -40.20
CA GLY A 79 -13.17 1.25 -40.76
C GLY A 79 -12.21 0.35 -40.00
N GLU A 80 -11.44 0.86 -39.03
CA GLU A 80 -10.48 0.07 -38.26
C GLU A 80 -11.18 -0.80 -37.20
N SER A 81 -10.86 -2.10 -37.17
CA SER A 81 -11.30 -3.08 -36.17
C SER A 81 -10.10 -3.69 -35.43
N GLY A 82 -10.38 -4.57 -34.46
CA GLY A 82 -9.37 -5.41 -33.82
C GLY A 82 -8.79 -4.82 -32.53
N ILE A 83 -7.72 -5.46 -32.07
CA ILE A 83 -7.14 -5.29 -30.75
C ILE A 83 -6.04 -4.23 -30.77
N LYS A 84 -6.04 -3.32 -29.79
CA LYS A 84 -4.92 -2.41 -29.48
C LYS A 84 -4.39 -2.71 -28.08
N THR A 85 -3.08 -2.73 -27.95
CA THR A 85 -2.37 -2.99 -26.68
C THR A 85 -1.98 -1.70 -25.97
N LEU A 86 -1.90 -1.76 -24.65
CA LEU A 86 -1.35 -0.74 -23.78
C LEU A 86 -0.04 -1.26 -23.17
N GLU A 87 0.88 -0.34 -22.91
CA GLU A 87 2.16 -0.65 -22.26
C GLU A 87 2.26 0.08 -20.91
N PHE A 88 2.93 -0.59 -19.99
CA PHE A 88 3.25 -0.12 -18.65
C PHE A 88 4.75 -0.29 -18.45
N THR A 89 5.41 0.75 -17.96
CA THR A 89 6.75 0.62 -17.38
C THR A 89 6.57 0.18 -15.95
N ILE A 90 7.11 -0.99 -15.60
CA ILE A 90 7.15 -1.48 -14.22
C ILE A 90 8.45 -1.00 -13.59
N ILE A 91 8.38 -0.65 -12.31
CA ILE A 91 9.54 -0.21 -11.54
C ILE A 91 9.99 -1.43 -10.77
N GLN A 92 11.12 -2.01 -11.18
CA GLN A 92 11.74 -3.08 -10.41
C GLN A 92 12.27 -2.52 -9.10
N GLU A 93 11.88 -3.14 -8.00
CA GLU A 93 12.55 -2.94 -6.72
C GLU A 93 13.26 -4.20 -6.21
N ASN A 94 13.73 -4.20 -4.96
CA ASN A 94 14.36 -5.38 -4.33
C ASN A 94 13.63 -5.67 -3.02
N LEU A 95 12.32 -5.69 -3.10
CA LEU A 95 11.43 -5.79 -1.99
C LEU A 95 10.37 -6.84 -2.26
N VAL A 96 10.17 -7.68 -1.26
CA VAL A 96 9.02 -8.58 -1.21
C VAL A 96 7.77 -7.80 -0.78
N GLU A 97 6.87 -7.52 -1.72
CA GLU A 97 5.52 -6.95 -1.53
C GLU A 97 4.40 -7.94 -1.86
N GLY A 98 4.75 -9.02 -2.57
CA GLY A 98 3.77 -9.93 -3.13
C GLY A 98 3.02 -9.31 -4.31
N ASP A 99 2.15 -10.11 -4.94
CA ASP A 99 1.42 -9.67 -6.13
C ASP A 99 0.53 -8.45 -5.84
N GLU A 100 0.76 -7.36 -6.57
CA GLU A 100 -0.03 -6.13 -6.47
C GLU A 100 -1.02 -6.00 -7.63
N PHE A 101 -2.20 -5.43 -7.40
CA PHE A 101 -3.18 -5.20 -8.47
C PHE A 101 -3.43 -3.72 -8.80
N VAL A 102 -3.54 -3.44 -10.10
CA VAL A 102 -3.82 -2.14 -10.69
C VAL A 102 -5.17 -2.21 -11.43
N PRO A 103 -6.27 -1.71 -10.82
CA PRO A 103 -7.56 -1.66 -11.47
C PRO A 103 -7.59 -0.68 -12.64
N LEU A 104 -8.04 -1.14 -13.79
CA LEU A 104 -8.18 -0.39 -15.03
C LEU A 104 -9.65 -0.27 -15.42
N SER A 105 -10.03 0.88 -15.98
CA SER A 105 -11.39 1.13 -16.47
C SER A 105 -11.40 1.90 -17.77
N LEU A 106 -12.33 1.51 -18.66
CA LEU A 106 -12.65 2.24 -19.88
C LEU A 106 -13.62 3.38 -19.58
N GLY A 107 -13.33 4.56 -20.10
CA GLY A 107 -14.20 5.73 -19.94
C GLY A 107 -13.95 6.80 -21.00
N SER A 108 -14.76 7.87 -20.96
CA SER A 108 -14.65 9.00 -21.90
C SER A 108 -14.73 8.60 -23.38
N PHE A 109 -15.59 7.64 -23.73
CA PHE A 109 -15.80 7.17 -25.10
C PHE A 109 -16.15 8.32 -26.05
N LYS A 110 -15.58 8.33 -27.26
CA LYS A 110 -15.83 9.31 -28.33
C LYS A 110 -16.15 8.63 -29.66
N GLY A 111 -16.72 9.40 -30.60
CA GLY A 111 -17.04 8.91 -31.93
C GLY A 111 -18.27 8.00 -32.00
N GLY A 112 -19.10 8.00 -30.95
CA GLY A 112 -20.29 7.14 -30.86
C GLY A 112 -20.02 5.72 -30.37
N ALA A 113 -18.76 5.36 -30.06
CA ALA A 113 -18.46 4.10 -29.39
C ALA A 113 -19.09 4.04 -28.00
N VAL A 114 -19.44 2.82 -27.58
CA VAL A 114 -19.99 2.53 -26.26
C VAL A 114 -19.19 1.42 -25.57
N ALA A 115 -19.40 1.24 -24.27
CA ALA A 115 -18.78 0.16 -23.51
C ALA A 115 -19.21 -1.23 -24.06
N GLY A 116 -18.25 -2.14 -24.14
CA GLY A 116 -18.49 -3.57 -24.36
C GLY A 116 -18.69 -4.34 -23.05
N GLU A 117 -18.54 -5.66 -23.13
CA GLU A 117 -18.82 -6.58 -22.02
C GLU A 117 -17.83 -6.44 -20.85
N ILE A 118 -16.56 -6.10 -21.13
CA ILE A 118 -15.49 -5.98 -20.13
C ILE A 118 -14.99 -4.51 -20.09
N PRO A 119 -15.71 -3.59 -19.44
CA PRO A 119 -15.29 -2.20 -19.31
C PRO A 119 -14.27 -1.96 -18.18
N LYS A 120 -13.98 -2.99 -17.38
CA LYS A 120 -13.04 -2.95 -16.25
C LYS A 120 -12.21 -4.25 -16.20
N CYS A 121 -10.95 -4.15 -15.83
CA CYS A 121 -10.06 -5.30 -15.59
C CYS A 121 -9.02 -4.95 -14.53
N ASN A 122 -8.25 -5.94 -14.08
CA ASN A 122 -7.08 -5.74 -13.24
C ASN A 122 -5.81 -6.09 -14.01
N LEU A 123 -4.76 -5.29 -13.84
CA LEU A 123 -3.38 -5.69 -14.14
C LEU A 123 -2.73 -6.11 -12.82
N ILE A 124 -2.17 -7.31 -12.74
CA ILE A 124 -1.41 -7.79 -11.59
C ILE A 124 0.08 -7.62 -11.89
N ILE A 125 0.78 -6.92 -11.01
CA ILE A 125 2.23 -6.85 -10.96
C ILE A 125 2.67 -8.01 -10.06
N VAL A 126 3.37 -8.98 -10.64
CA VAL A 126 3.80 -10.21 -9.98
C VAL A 126 5.19 -9.98 -9.44
N ASP A 127 5.29 -10.08 -8.12
CA ASP A 127 6.52 -9.92 -7.37
C ASP A 127 7.54 -10.98 -7.80
N ASP A 128 8.77 -10.56 -8.05
CA ASP A 128 9.87 -11.46 -8.41
C ASP A 128 11.01 -11.50 -7.38
N ASP A 129 10.80 -10.83 -6.24
CA ASP A 129 11.69 -10.81 -5.12
C ASP A 129 11.44 -11.98 -4.15
N GLY A 130 12.49 -12.76 -3.90
CA GLY A 130 12.40 -13.87 -2.94
C GLY A 130 12.45 -13.38 -1.49
N LEU A 131 11.73 -14.06 -0.59
CA LEU A 131 12.06 -14.04 0.84
C LEU A 131 13.53 -14.43 0.99
N LYS A 132 14.39 -13.47 1.30
CA LYS A 132 15.78 -13.75 1.62
C LYS A 132 15.78 -14.70 2.81
N GLY A 133 16.21 -15.94 2.59
CA GLY A 133 16.35 -16.94 3.65
C GLY A 133 17.17 -16.38 4.81
N ASP A 134 16.86 -16.85 6.02
CA ASP A 134 17.46 -16.37 7.26
C ASP A 134 18.97 -16.19 7.12
N LYS A 135 19.44 -14.97 7.41
CA LYS A 135 20.86 -14.65 7.48
C LYS A 135 21.49 -15.60 8.51
N GLY A 136 22.48 -16.39 8.08
CA GLY A 136 23.26 -17.25 8.99
C GLY A 136 23.84 -16.47 10.18
N ASP A 137 24.10 -17.20 11.27
CA ASP A 137 24.44 -16.70 12.59
C ASP A 137 25.35 -15.45 12.60
N ILE A 138 24.97 -14.46 13.41
CA ILE A 138 25.70 -13.20 13.61
C ILE A 138 27.04 -13.48 14.30
N GLY A 139 28.15 -13.09 13.65
CA GLY A 139 29.45 -12.98 14.33
C GLY A 139 29.46 -11.88 15.39
N ILE A 140 30.24 -12.05 16.46
CA ILE A 140 30.29 -11.15 17.62
C ILE A 140 30.43 -9.67 17.22
N GLN A 141 29.51 -8.82 17.71
CA GLN A 141 29.46 -7.38 17.44
C GLN A 141 30.43 -6.62 18.35
N GLY A 142 31.27 -5.75 17.79
CA GLY A 142 32.13 -4.82 18.55
C GLY A 142 31.34 -3.70 19.24
N GLU A 143 31.92 -3.12 20.30
CA GLU A 143 31.27 -2.11 21.14
C GLU A 143 30.83 -0.86 20.33
N LYS A 144 29.58 -0.44 20.55
CA LYS A 144 28.92 0.66 19.87
C LYS A 144 29.19 1.97 20.63
N GLY A 145 29.70 3.00 19.94
CA GLY A 145 29.87 4.34 20.50
C GLY A 145 28.55 5.07 20.77
N ASP A 146 28.57 5.97 21.75
CA ASP A 146 27.39 6.68 22.26
C ASP A 146 26.76 7.63 21.22
N LYS A 147 25.43 7.63 21.17
CA LYS A 147 24.63 8.52 20.32
C LYS A 147 23.85 9.50 21.21
N GLY A 148 23.99 10.81 20.91
CA GLY A 148 23.32 11.90 21.64
C GLY A 148 21.78 11.93 21.50
N GLU A 149 21.14 12.66 22.39
CA GLU A 149 19.68 12.67 22.62
C GLU A 149 18.87 13.39 21.51
N ALA A 150 17.74 12.78 21.12
CA ALA A 150 16.67 13.35 20.29
C ALA A 150 15.30 12.79 20.74
N GLY A 151 14.23 13.61 20.64
CA GLY A 151 12.91 13.41 21.27
C GLY A 151 12.17 12.09 20.97
N THR A 152 11.20 11.77 21.83
CA THR A 152 10.51 10.46 21.94
C THR A 152 9.58 10.16 20.76
N GLY A 153 10.15 9.60 19.68
CA GLY A 153 9.41 9.03 18.55
C GLY A 153 8.98 7.57 18.77
N LEU A 154 8.25 7.02 17.79
CA LEU A 154 7.87 5.59 17.75
C LEU A 154 9.12 4.71 17.67
N LYS A 155 9.17 3.63 18.46
CA LYS A 155 10.34 2.75 18.59
C LYS A 155 9.94 1.31 18.29
N TRP A 156 10.39 0.75 17.16
CA TRP A 156 10.17 -0.66 16.87
C TRP A 156 11.02 -1.55 17.79
N LYS A 157 10.38 -2.48 18.49
CA LYS A 157 11.01 -3.43 19.44
C LYS A 157 11.02 -4.87 18.95
N GLY A 158 10.42 -5.15 17.79
CA GLY A 158 10.34 -6.49 17.22
C GLY A 158 9.16 -7.29 17.76
N GLU A 159 9.30 -8.62 17.82
CA GLU A 159 8.30 -9.47 18.44
C GLU A 159 8.20 -9.17 19.94
N TRP A 160 6.97 -9.11 20.45
CA TRP A 160 6.75 -8.90 21.87
C TRP A 160 7.43 -10.02 22.65
N VAL A 161 8.19 -9.60 23.65
CA VAL A 161 8.84 -10.49 24.61
C VAL A 161 8.51 -9.97 26.00
N TYR A 162 8.56 -10.86 26.98
CA TYR A 162 8.38 -10.45 28.36
C TYR A 162 9.48 -9.44 28.76
N GLY A 163 9.09 -8.22 29.11
CA GLY A 163 10.05 -7.16 29.43
C GLY A 163 9.44 -5.78 29.60
N ASN A 164 10.31 -4.81 29.87
CA ASN A 164 9.93 -3.42 30.05
C ASN A 164 9.75 -2.73 28.69
N TYR A 165 8.71 -1.92 28.60
CA TYR A 165 8.40 -1.11 27.42
C TYR A 165 8.08 0.33 27.83
N GLU A 166 8.42 1.26 26.94
CA GLU A 166 8.15 2.68 27.11
C GLU A 166 7.00 3.13 26.21
N VAL A 167 6.36 4.25 26.57
CA VAL A 167 5.36 4.86 25.70
C VAL A 167 5.98 5.13 24.32
N GLY A 168 5.30 4.66 23.26
CA GLY A 168 5.76 4.75 21.88
C GLY A 168 6.53 3.53 21.38
N ASP A 169 6.82 2.53 22.22
CA ASP A 169 7.36 1.25 21.76
C ASP A 169 6.31 0.46 20.96
N LEU A 170 6.71 -0.06 19.80
CA LEU A 170 5.89 -0.88 18.91
C LEU A 170 6.39 -2.33 18.97
N VAL A 171 5.47 -3.27 19.12
CA VAL A 171 5.75 -4.71 19.10
C VAL A 171 4.82 -5.43 18.14
N ARG A 172 5.30 -6.50 17.53
CA ARG A 172 4.45 -7.50 16.86
C ARG A 172 4.04 -8.56 17.86
N TYR A 173 2.77 -8.95 17.87
CA TYR A 173 2.22 -9.98 18.75
C TYR A 173 1.25 -10.87 17.98
N PHE A 174 1.30 -12.18 18.22
CA PHE A 174 0.37 -13.13 17.63
C PHE A 174 -0.83 -13.31 18.56
N ASP A 175 -2.02 -12.82 18.17
CA ASP A 175 -3.21 -12.79 19.03
C ASP A 175 -4.00 -14.11 19.04
N ALA A 176 -3.31 -15.22 18.80
CA ALA A 176 -3.83 -16.57 18.57
C ALA A 176 -4.65 -16.77 17.27
N VAL A 177 -5.02 -15.68 16.58
CA VAL A 177 -5.78 -15.74 15.31
C VAL A 177 -4.95 -15.17 14.17
N ASP A 178 -4.37 -13.97 14.33
CA ASP A 178 -3.49 -13.34 13.35
C ASP A 178 -2.34 -12.58 14.02
N TRP A 179 -1.39 -12.11 13.21
CA TRP A 179 -0.37 -11.16 13.65
C TRP A 179 -0.93 -9.74 13.71
N ALA A 180 -0.61 -9.04 14.78
CA ALA A 180 -0.96 -7.64 14.98
C ALA A 180 0.24 -6.84 15.52
N VAL A 181 0.27 -5.55 15.24
CA VAL A 181 1.20 -4.61 15.85
C VAL A 181 0.48 -3.82 16.92
N TYR A 182 1.12 -3.69 18.08
CA TYR A 182 0.63 -2.94 19.22
C TYR A 182 1.62 -1.85 19.59
N ILE A 183 1.09 -0.71 20.03
CA ILE A 183 1.86 0.39 20.57
C ILE A 183 1.68 0.45 22.10
N CYS A 184 2.79 0.56 22.82
CA CYS A 184 2.79 0.79 24.25
C CYS A 184 2.33 2.23 24.52
N ILE A 185 1.20 2.37 25.20
CA ILE A 185 0.59 3.66 25.55
C ILE A 185 0.75 3.99 27.04
N SER A 186 1.10 3.01 27.85
CA SER A 186 1.45 3.15 29.27
C SER A 186 2.45 2.05 29.63
N PRO A 187 3.58 2.33 30.31
CA PRO A 187 4.56 1.30 30.65
C PRO A 187 3.92 0.19 31.50
N PRO A 188 3.99 -1.09 31.07
CA PRO A 188 3.46 -2.18 31.86
C PRO A 188 4.23 -2.34 33.17
N VAL A 189 3.51 -2.42 34.29
CA VAL A 189 4.11 -2.64 35.61
C VAL A 189 4.34 -4.12 35.81
N ILE A 190 5.60 -4.54 35.76
CA ILE A 190 5.99 -5.93 36.05
C ILE A 190 6.02 -6.11 37.57
N ASN A 191 5.00 -6.76 38.13
CA ASN A 191 4.90 -6.99 39.58
C ASN A 191 5.62 -8.24 40.10
N TYR A 192 6.42 -8.92 39.26
CA TYR A 192 7.11 -10.16 39.65
C TYR A 192 8.64 -10.09 39.48
N PRO A 193 9.41 -10.67 40.41
CA PRO A 193 10.87 -10.71 40.32
C PRO A 193 11.31 -11.64 39.19
N ILE A 194 12.22 -11.13 38.35
CA ILE A 194 12.89 -11.89 37.28
C ILE A 194 13.65 -13.08 37.91
N GLY A 195 13.34 -14.31 37.52
CA GLY A 195 14.18 -15.49 37.82
C GLY A 195 13.52 -16.75 38.41
N LEU A 196 12.20 -16.95 38.35
CA LEU A 196 11.59 -18.23 38.74
C LEU A 196 11.29 -19.08 37.50
N SER A 197 12.00 -20.21 37.37
CA SER A 197 11.94 -21.17 36.26
C SER A 197 10.73 -22.12 36.28
N ASP A 198 9.78 -21.92 37.20
CA ASP A 198 8.90 -23.01 37.64
C ASP A 198 7.41 -22.64 37.63
N TYR A 199 7.04 -21.44 37.18
CA TYR A 199 5.66 -20.97 37.33
C TYR A 199 4.81 -21.23 36.08
N TYR A 200 4.39 -22.48 35.92
CA TYR A 200 3.23 -22.84 35.12
C TYR A 200 1.97 -22.46 35.89
N GLY A 201 1.31 -21.33 35.60
CA GLY A 201 -0.08 -21.21 36.06
C GLY A 201 -0.77 -19.86 36.08
N TYR A 202 -0.09 -18.71 36.03
CA TYR A 202 -0.78 -17.44 35.85
C TYR A 202 0.01 -16.59 34.87
N GLU A 203 -0.33 -16.73 33.60
CA GLU A 203 -0.04 -15.71 32.60
C GLU A 203 -0.67 -14.41 33.13
N ASP A 204 0.14 -13.48 33.63
CA ASP A 204 -0.37 -12.18 34.04
C ASP A 204 -0.91 -11.50 32.78
N SER A 205 -2.21 -11.65 32.54
CA SER A 205 -2.81 -11.15 31.33
C SER A 205 -2.66 -9.63 31.21
N SER A 206 -2.42 -8.93 32.33
CA SER A 206 -2.30 -7.48 32.38
C SER A 206 -1.07 -6.90 31.66
N ILE A 207 -0.19 -7.72 31.09
CA ILE A 207 0.99 -7.27 30.34
C ILE A 207 0.96 -7.61 28.84
N PHE A 208 0.10 -8.52 28.38
CA PHE A 208 0.10 -8.90 26.96
C PHE A 208 -0.53 -7.81 26.09
N PRO A 209 0.02 -7.56 24.89
CA PRO A 209 -0.46 -6.50 24.04
C PRO A 209 -1.93 -6.59 23.64
N ASN A 210 -2.46 -7.82 23.50
CA ASN A 210 -3.82 -8.04 23.03
C ASN A 210 -4.91 -7.89 24.11
N VAL A 211 -4.56 -7.86 25.39
CA VAL A 211 -5.56 -7.82 26.49
C VAL A 211 -5.29 -6.78 27.56
N SER A 212 -4.06 -6.24 27.62
CA SER A 212 -3.68 -5.22 28.59
C SER A 212 -4.10 -3.81 28.17
N PRO A 213 -4.57 -2.95 29.09
CA PRO A 213 -4.83 -1.54 28.81
C PRO A 213 -3.56 -0.71 28.57
N ASN A 214 -2.37 -1.29 28.77
CA ASN A 214 -1.09 -0.64 28.54
C ASN A 214 -0.70 -0.58 27.04
N TRP A 215 -1.42 -1.31 26.21
CA TRP A 215 -1.17 -1.45 24.78
C TRP A 215 -2.40 -1.09 23.98
N GLU A 216 -2.21 -0.41 22.84
CA GLU A 216 -3.25 -0.13 21.88
C GLU A 216 -2.95 -0.87 20.57
N LEU A 217 -3.99 -1.42 19.93
CA LEU A 217 -3.85 -2.03 18.62
C LEU A 217 -3.45 -0.94 17.61
N PHE A 218 -2.25 -1.06 17.05
CA PHE A 218 -1.74 -0.13 16.05
C PHE A 218 -2.26 -0.53 14.66
N CYS A 219 -2.10 -1.80 14.29
CA CYS A 219 -2.72 -2.37 13.09
C CYS A 219 -2.81 -3.90 13.16
N LYS A 220 -3.76 -4.46 12.41
CA LYS A 220 -3.96 -5.90 12.22
C LYS A 220 -4.08 -6.19 10.73
N GLY A 221 -3.39 -7.22 10.25
CA GLY A 221 -3.42 -7.63 8.84
C GLY A 221 -3.71 -9.11 8.72
N THR A 222 -4.62 -9.49 7.83
CA THR A 222 -5.04 -10.88 7.59
C THR A 222 -4.01 -11.74 6.86
N ASN A 223 -2.73 -11.35 6.85
CA ASN A 223 -1.57 -12.20 6.50
C ASN A 223 -0.29 -11.38 6.73
N GLY A 224 0.36 -11.56 7.87
CA GLY A 224 1.65 -10.94 8.17
C GLY A 224 2.83 -11.67 7.51
N ARG A 225 3.03 -11.51 6.19
CA ARG A 225 4.28 -11.96 5.54
C ARG A 225 5.15 -10.88 4.93
N ASP A 226 4.64 -9.69 4.63
CA ASP A 226 5.45 -8.69 3.91
C ASP A 226 5.63 -7.44 4.77
N GLY A 227 6.81 -7.31 5.36
CA GLY A 227 7.19 -6.21 6.25
C GLY A 227 7.20 -4.81 5.60
N ARG A 228 6.58 -4.60 4.42
CA ARG A 228 6.47 -3.29 3.76
C ARG A 228 5.06 -2.72 3.56
N ASP A 229 4.01 -3.41 3.99
CA ASP A 229 2.76 -2.75 4.42
C ASP A 229 3.00 -1.73 5.58
N TYR A 230 4.25 -1.60 6.04
CA TYR A 230 4.74 -0.82 7.17
C TYR A 230 5.77 0.28 6.84
N ASN A 231 6.20 0.51 5.59
CA ASN A 231 7.10 1.64 5.29
C ASN A 231 6.33 2.97 5.21
N ILE A 232 5.89 3.43 6.38
CA ILE A 232 5.35 4.76 6.57
C ILE A 232 6.50 5.78 6.48
N THR A 233 6.47 6.65 5.47
CA THR A 233 7.44 7.75 5.38
C THR A 233 6.92 8.93 6.19
N TYR A 234 7.54 9.22 7.34
CA TYR A 234 7.15 10.34 8.17
C TYR A 234 7.62 11.68 7.59
N LYS A 235 6.70 12.62 7.41
CA LYS A 235 6.92 13.93 6.76
C LYS A 235 6.90 15.13 7.71
N GLY A 236 6.72 14.89 9.01
CA GLY A 236 6.62 15.97 10.00
C GLY A 236 5.20 16.52 10.13
N GLU A 237 5.06 17.79 10.49
CA GLU A 237 3.77 18.46 10.57
C GLU A 237 3.13 18.61 9.17
N TRP A 238 1.83 18.36 9.09
CA TRP A 238 1.07 18.58 7.87
C TRP A 238 1.13 20.05 7.45
N SER A 239 1.25 20.28 6.15
CA SER A 239 1.32 21.59 5.53
C SER A 239 0.44 21.61 4.28
N SER A 240 -0.35 22.66 4.11
CA SER A 240 -1.23 22.82 2.96
C SER A 240 -0.48 23.01 1.63
N THR A 241 0.80 23.39 1.67
CA THR A 241 1.64 23.63 0.48
C THR A 241 2.43 22.41 0.03
N ASN A 242 2.55 21.39 0.89
CA ASN A 242 3.27 20.17 0.57
C ASN A 242 2.38 19.20 -0.18
N LEU A 243 2.94 18.58 -1.22
CA LEU A 243 2.31 17.45 -1.90
C LEU A 243 2.62 16.18 -1.13
N TYR A 244 1.57 15.49 -0.71
CA TYR A 244 1.67 14.19 -0.04
C TYR A 244 1.28 13.05 -0.98
N PHE A 245 2.02 11.96 -0.86
CA PHE A 245 1.82 10.72 -1.59
C PHE A 245 1.31 9.63 -0.65
N GLN A 246 0.76 8.57 -1.24
CA GLN A 246 0.33 7.41 -0.45
C GLN A 246 1.49 6.88 0.41
N ARG A 247 1.18 6.36 1.61
CA ARG A 247 2.15 5.83 2.58
C ARG A 247 2.98 6.91 3.32
N GLU A 248 2.74 8.21 3.07
CA GLU A 248 3.36 9.29 3.85
C GLU A 248 2.53 9.65 5.09
N ALA A 249 3.15 9.72 6.27
CA ALA A 249 2.49 10.13 7.50
C ALA A 249 2.86 11.54 7.95
N VAL A 250 1.90 12.23 8.56
CA VAL A 250 2.03 13.59 9.08
C VAL A 250 1.43 13.71 10.47
N ILE A 251 1.88 14.71 11.24
CA ILE A 251 1.17 15.17 12.44
C ILE A 251 0.25 16.34 12.07
N PHE A 252 -1.00 16.29 12.54
CA PHE A 252 -1.95 17.40 12.43
C PHE A 252 -2.77 17.51 13.71
N GLN A 253 -2.73 18.67 14.37
CA GLN A 253 -3.42 18.92 15.64
C GLN A 253 -3.14 17.84 16.71
N GLY A 254 -1.87 17.44 16.82
CA GLY A 254 -1.41 16.42 17.77
C GLY A 254 -1.73 14.97 17.40
N SER A 255 -2.56 14.73 16.37
CA SER A 255 -2.86 13.38 15.88
C SER A 255 -2.01 13.02 14.67
N SER A 256 -1.70 11.73 14.50
CA SER A 256 -0.96 11.23 13.34
C SER A 256 -1.92 10.72 12.27
N TYR A 257 -1.70 11.14 11.04
CA TYR A 257 -2.49 10.76 9.86
C TYR A 257 -1.59 10.14 8.79
N LEU A 258 -2.10 9.09 8.13
CA LEU A 258 -1.46 8.46 6.98
C LEU A 258 -2.17 8.89 5.71
N CYS A 259 -1.41 9.37 4.72
CA CYS A 259 -1.95 9.66 3.41
C CYS A 259 -2.24 8.35 2.67
N ILE A 260 -3.48 8.16 2.26
CA ILE A 260 -3.97 6.93 1.62
C ILE A 260 -4.21 7.09 0.13
N LYS A 261 -3.88 8.26 -0.45
CA LYS A 261 -4.13 8.54 -1.86
C LYS A 261 -3.16 9.58 -2.44
N GLU A 262 -2.82 9.39 -3.71
CA GLU A 262 -2.07 10.36 -4.50
C GLU A 262 -2.73 11.76 -4.53
N ASN A 263 -1.90 12.81 -4.58
CA ASN A 263 -2.30 14.22 -4.64
C ASN A 263 -2.91 14.77 -3.34
N GLY A 264 -2.28 14.50 -2.20
CA GLY A 264 -2.68 15.04 -0.89
C GLY A 264 -2.41 16.54 -0.66
N MET A 265 -1.95 17.29 -1.67
CA MET A 265 -1.66 18.73 -1.53
C MET A 265 -2.91 19.53 -1.17
N ALA A 266 -2.79 20.41 -0.18
CA ALA A 266 -3.89 21.19 0.39
C ALA A 266 -5.08 20.35 0.91
N ARG A 267 -4.93 19.02 1.04
CA ARG A 267 -5.98 18.13 1.53
C ARG A 267 -5.94 18.03 3.05
N ASN A 268 -6.99 18.46 3.73
CA ASN A 268 -6.99 18.54 5.19
C ASN A 268 -7.17 17.14 5.83
N PRO A 269 -6.31 16.73 6.79
CA PRO A 269 -6.37 15.38 7.37
C PRO A 269 -7.64 15.03 8.14
N ILE A 270 -8.38 16.03 8.65
CA ILE A 270 -9.64 15.82 9.38
C ILE A 270 -10.83 15.81 8.42
N SER A 271 -10.94 16.82 7.55
CA SER A 271 -12.14 16.98 6.73
C SER A 271 -12.13 16.14 5.45
N GLU A 272 -11.01 15.51 5.08
CA GLU A 272 -10.89 14.72 3.86
C GLU A 272 -10.41 13.28 4.12
N PRO A 273 -11.26 12.44 4.76
CA PRO A 273 -10.93 11.05 5.09
C PRO A 273 -10.74 10.12 3.87
N THR A 274 -10.96 10.65 2.67
CA THR A 274 -10.66 9.94 1.41
C THR A 274 -9.20 10.08 0.97
N PHE A 275 -8.46 11.00 1.59
CA PHE A 275 -7.03 11.23 1.36
C PHE A 275 -6.19 10.90 2.59
N TRP A 276 -6.79 10.92 3.78
CA TRP A 276 -6.11 10.70 5.04
C TRP A 276 -6.87 9.70 5.91
N THR A 277 -6.14 8.82 6.58
CA THR A 277 -6.68 8.00 7.67
C THR A 277 -5.98 8.36 8.97
N LEU A 278 -6.74 8.42 10.06
CA LEU A 278 -6.16 8.56 11.40
C LEU A 278 -5.44 7.26 11.75
N ILE A 279 -4.18 7.36 12.17
CA ILE A 279 -3.38 6.18 12.59
C ILE A 279 -2.96 6.24 14.06
N ALA A 280 -2.96 7.43 14.67
CA ALA A 280 -2.81 7.57 16.11
C ALA A 280 -3.51 8.86 16.56
N LYS A 281 -4.40 8.75 17.55
CA LYS A 281 -5.08 9.92 18.11
C LYS A 281 -4.18 10.61 19.14
N GLY A 282 -3.94 11.90 18.95
CA GLY A 282 -3.27 12.73 19.95
C GLY A 282 -4.18 13.03 21.13
N PHE A 283 -3.60 13.17 22.33
CA PHE A 283 -4.32 13.74 23.46
C PHE A 283 -4.49 15.25 23.25
N PRO A 284 -5.68 15.82 23.51
CA PRO A 284 -5.80 17.26 23.62
C PRO A 284 -4.95 17.72 24.82
N GLY A 285 -4.01 18.62 24.55
CA GLY A 285 -3.30 19.37 25.59
C GLY A 285 -4.22 20.36 26.29
#